data_AF-A0A971KT07-F1
#
_entry.id   AF-A0A971KT07-F1
#
_cell.length_a   1.000
_cell.length_b   1.000
_cell.length_c   1.000
_cell.angle_alpha   90.00
_cell.angle_beta   90.00
_cell.angle_gamma   90.00
#
_symmetry.space_group_name_H-M   'P 1'
#
loop_
_entity.id
_entity.type
_entity.pdbx_description
1 polymer ?
#
loop_
_entity_poly.entity_id
_entity_poly.type
_entity_poly.pdbx_seq_one_letter_code
_entity_poly.pdbx_strand_id
1 'polypeptide(L)'
;IIFILCLVVGIIGGVYGIGGGAIVAPFFVSILGLPVYTVAGATLLGTLVTSVSGVFIFQILAFVYPNQSIGPDWALGFLFGLGGMLGMYCGARMQKHIPARSIKIMLCIIVMGTSLKYMLEYLH
;
A
#
# COMPACT_ATOMS: atom_id res chain seq x y z
N ILE A 1 -19.73 14.21 0.56
CA ILE A 1 -19.41 13.02 1.40
C ILE A 1 -18.23 12.25 0.83
N ILE A 2 -18.32 11.74 -0.41
CA ILE A 2 -17.24 10.96 -1.04
C ILE A 2 -15.91 11.73 -1.09
N PHE A 3 -15.92 13.01 -1.47
CA PHE A 3 -14.70 13.84 -1.51
C PHE A 3 -14.00 13.95 -0.15
N ILE A 4 -14.75 14.24 0.91
CA ILE A 4 -14.20 14.38 2.28
C ILE A 4 -13.61 13.05 2.74
N LEU A 5 -14.28 11.94 2.43
CA LEU A 5 -13.80 10.62 2.78
C LEU A 5 -12.51 10.26 2.04
N CYS A 6 -12.46 10.50 0.72
CA CYS A 6 -11.24 10.32 -0.06
C CYS A 6 -10.10 11.23 0.42
N LEU A 7 -10.40 12.44 0.87
CA LEU A 7 -9.42 13.37 1.43
C LEU A 7 -8.85 12.86 2.75
N VAL A 8 -9.70 12.45 3.70
CA VAL A 8 -9.26 11.88 4.99
C VAL A 8 -8.44 10.61 4.77
N VAL A 9 -8.95 9.69 3.95
CA VAL A 9 -8.25 8.45 3.62
C VAL A 9 -6.94 8.71 2.87
N GLY A 10 -6.90 9.72 2.00
CA GLY A 10 -5.70 10.14 1.30
C GLY A 10 -4.63 10.68 2.23
N ILE A 11 -5.00 11.51 3.21
CA ILE A 11 -4.07 12.01 4.25
C ILE A 11 -3.51 10.83 5.06
N ILE A 12 -4.40 9.99 5.59
CA ILE A 12 -4.02 8.81 6.38
C ILE A 12 -3.10 7.90 5.55
N GLY A 13 -3.54 7.51 4.36
CA GLY A 13 -2.80 6.62 3.47
C GLY A 13 -1.48 7.20 2.97
N GLY A 14 -1.39 8.53 2.83
CA GLY A 14 -0.16 9.25 2.50
C GLY A 14 0.83 9.25 3.65
N VAL A 15 0.39 9.55 4.87
CA VAL A 15 1.24 9.54 6.08
C VAL A 15 1.79 8.14 6.36
N TYR A 16 0.95 7.10 6.22
CA TYR A 16 1.38 5.71 6.38
C TYR A 16 2.20 5.17 5.19
N GLY A 17 2.36 5.93 4.10
CA GLY A 17 3.12 5.51 2.91
C GLY A 17 2.47 4.38 2.11
N ILE A 18 1.23 3.99 2.42
CA ILE A 18 0.49 2.92 1.71
C ILE A 18 -0.25 3.43 0.46
N GLY A 19 -0.28 4.75 0.24
CA GLY A 19 -0.86 5.42 -0.94
C GLY A 19 -2.39 5.45 -1.01
N GLY A 20 -3.09 5.18 0.10
CA GLY A 20 -4.54 5.37 0.26
C GLY A 20 -5.45 4.39 -0.50
N GLY A 21 -5.00 3.86 -1.64
CA GLY A 21 -5.77 2.95 -2.49
C GLY A 21 -6.21 1.66 -1.79
N ALA A 22 -5.40 1.14 -0.86
CA ALA A 22 -5.73 -0.06 -0.08
C ALA A 22 -6.96 0.12 0.84
N ILE A 23 -7.22 1.35 1.30
CA ILE A 23 -8.39 1.69 2.13
C ILE A 23 -9.58 2.08 1.23
N VAL A 24 -9.31 2.82 0.16
CA VAL A 24 -10.33 3.29 -0.78
C VAL A 24 -10.97 2.14 -1.58
N ALA A 25 -10.21 1.11 -1.94
CA ALA A 25 -10.70 -0.03 -2.72
C ALA A 25 -11.85 -0.81 -2.03
N PRO A 26 -11.71 -1.32 -0.79
CA PRO A 26 -12.82 -2.00 -0.12
C PRO A 26 -13.98 -1.05 0.12
N PHE A 27 -13.74 0.22 0.43
CA PHE A 27 -14.80 1.20 0.65
C PHE A 27 -15.73 1.37 -0.57
N PHE A 28 -15.17 1.58 -1.76
CA PHE A 28 -15.98 1.72 -2.99
C PHE A 28 -16.68 0.42 -3.40
N VAL A 29 -16.07 -0.73 -3.16
CA VAL A 29 -16.65 -2.03 -3.52
C VAL A 29 -17.75 -2.45 -2.53
N SER A 30 -17.52 -2.32 -1.22
CA SER A 30 -18.44 -2.83 -0.20
C SER A 30 -19.59 -1.88 0.12
N ILE A 31 -19.36 -0.56 0.08
CA ILE A 31 -20.38 0.43 0.48
C ILE A 31 -21.12 1.00 -0.73
N LEU A 32 -20.40 1.26 -1.83
CA LEU A 32 -20.98 1.87 -3.03
C LEU A 32 -21.33 0.84 -4.12
N GLY A 33 -20.98 -0.43 -3.93
CA GLY A 33 -21.35 -1.52 -4.85
C GLY A 33 -20.75 -1.38 -6.26
N LEU A 34 -19.71 -0.56 -6.41
CA LEU A 34 -19.10 -0.33 -7.73
C LEU A 34 -18.36 -1.57 -8.22
N PRO A 35 -18.34 -1.79 -9.55
CA PRO A 35 -17.60 -2.90 -10.11
C PRO A 35 -16.11 -2.81 -9.79
N VAL A 36 -15.54 -3.93 -9.33
CA VAL A 36 -14.14 -4.04 -8.89
C VAL A 36 -13.16 -3.62 -10.00
N TYR A 37 -13.48 -3.89 -11.27
CA TYR A 37 -12.61 -3.56 -12.40
C TYR A 37 -12.37 -2.06 -12.57
N THR A 38 -13.39 -1.22 -12.31
CA THR A 38 -13.27 0.24 -12.42
C THR A 38 -12.53 0.81 -11.22
N VAL A 39 -12.84 0.31 -10.03
CA VAL A 39 -12.24 0.79 -8.77
C VAL A 39 -10.76 0.45 -8.71
N ALA A 40 -10.37 -0.76 -9.12
CA ALA A 40 -8.98 -1.22 -9.07
C ALA A 40 -8.03 -0.32 -9.87
N GLY A 41 -8.43 0.10 -11.08
CA GLY A 41 -7.61 1.01 -11.89
C GLY A 41 -7.45 2.38 -11.23
N ALA A 42 -8.54 2.95 -10.73
CA ALA A 42 -8.54 4.26 -10.08
C ALA A 42 -7.69 4.27 -8.79
N THR A 43 -7.77 3.23 -7.96
CA THR A 43 -7.00 3.15 -6.72
C THR A 43 -5.51 2.88 -6.97
N LEU A 44 -5.17 2.09 -7.99
CA LEU A 44 -3.78 1.90 -8.41
C LEU A 44 -3.16 3.20 -8.91
N LEU A 45 -3.86 3.95 -9.77
CA LEU A 45 -3.38 5.26 -10.22
C LEU A 45 -3.24 6.25 -9.06
N GLY A 46 -4.20 6.30 -8.14
CA GLY A 46 -4.10 7.15 -6.94
C GLY A 46 -2.90 6.79 -6.06
N THR A 47 -2.64 5.50 -5.88
CA THR A 47 -1.46 5.00 -5.14
C THR A 47 -0.17 5.39 -5.86
N LEU A 48 -0.13 5.25 -7.18
CA LEU A 48 1.04 5.62 -7.99
C LEU A 48 1.35 7.12 -7.89
N VAL A 49 0.33 7.98 -8.03
CA VAL A 49 0.47 9.43 -7.90
C VAL A 49 0.97 9.81 -6.52
N THR A 50 0.40 9.25 -5.45
CA THR A 50 0.84 9.54 -4.08
C THR A 50 2.26 9.05 -3.81
N SER A 51 2.67 7.89 -4.33
CA SER A 51 4.06 7.41 -4.23
C SER A 51 5.04 8.31 -4.97
N VAL A 52 4.73 8.74 -6.20
CA VAL A 52 5.59 9.66 -6.98
C VAL A 52 5.70 11.01 -6.29
N SER A 53 4.59 11.56 -5.81
CA SER A 53 4.58 12.79 -5.00
C SER A 53 5.43 12.62 -3.74
N GLY A 54 5.35 11.48 -3.06
CA GLY A 54 6.16 11.17 -1.88
C GLY A 54 7.65 11.22 -2.19
N VAL A 55 8.10 10.46 -3.20
CA VAL A 55 9.52 10.44 -3.63
C VAL A 55 10.00 11.83 -4.04
N PHE A 56 9.19 12.58 -4.79
CA PHE A 56 9.51 13.94 -5.22
C PHE A 56 9.69 14.91 -4.04
N ILE A 57 8.78 14.85 -3.06
CA ILE A 57 8.86 15.68 -1.84
C ILE A 57 10.11 15.29 -1.04
N PHE A 58 10.36 14.00 -0.79
CA PHE A 58 11.56 13.55 -0.08
C PHE A 58 12.85 13.96 -0.79
N GLN A 59 12.89 13.93 -2.13
CA GLN A 59 14.04 14.39 -2.91
C GLN A 59 14.27 15.90 -2.78
N ILE A 60 13.20 16.72 -2.73
CA ILE A 60 13.31 18.17 -2.48
C ILE A 60 13.79 18.44 -1.06
N LEU A 61 13.24 17.74 -0.06
CA LEU A 61 13.66 17.87 1.34
C LEU A 61 15.15 17.53 1.52
N ALA A 62 15.63 16.51 0.82
CA ALA A 62 17.04 16.15 0.82
C ALA A 62 17.94 17.24 0.21
N PHE A 63 17.45 17.99 -0.79
CA PHE A 63 18.16 19.13 -1.36
C PHE A 63 18.19 20.35 -0.43
N VAL A 64 17.09 20.60 0.31
CA VAL A 64 16.96 21.74 1.24
C VAL A 64 17.70 21.51 2.57
N TYR A 65 17.82 20.25 3.03
CA TYR A 65 18.49 19.89 4.29
C TYR A 65 19.66 18.91 4.08
N PRO A 66 20.82 19.36 3.57
CA PRO A 66 21.95 18.48 3.21
C PRO A 66 22.67 17.82 4.40
N ASN A 67 22.47 18.29 5.63
CA ASN A 67 23.13 17.77 6.85
C ASN A 67 22.34 16.66 7.56
N GLN A 68 21.20 16.24 7.02
CA GLN A 68 20.35 15.20 7.60
C GLN A 68 20.17 14.10 6.55
N SER A 69 20.35 12.82 6.94
CA SER A 69 20.12 11.65 6.08
C SER A 69 18.62 11.44 5.80
N ILE A 70 17.99 12.41 5.14
CA ILE A 70 16.58 12.40 4.71
C ILE A 70 16.51 12.02 3.21
N GLY A 71 17.66 11.83 2.56
CA GLY A 71 17.73 11.38 1.18
C GLY A 71 17.01 10.04 0.98
N PRO A 72 16.17 9.89 -0.05
CA PRO A 72 15.61 8.59 -0.38
C PRO A 72 16.74 7.62 -0.71
N ASP A 73 16.80 6.49 -0.01
CA ASP A 73 17.76 5.43 -0.30
C ASP A 73 17.38 4.74 -1.62
N TRP A 74 17.92 5.26 -2.73
CA TRP A 74 17.64 4.78 -4.08
C TRP A 74 17.94 3.29 -4.25
N ALA A 75 18.96 2.76 -3.57
CA ALA A 75 19.28 1.34 -3.57
C ALA A 75 18.16 0.49 -2.92
N LEU A 76 17.69 0.88 -1.73
CA LEU A 76 16.58 0.21 -1.05
C LEU A 76 15.28 0.34 -1.85
N GLY A 77 15.00 1.54 -2.37
CA GLY A 77 13.82 1.79 -3.20
C GLY A 77 13.78 0.90 -4.45
N PHE A 78 14.92 0.75 -5.13
CA PHE A 78 15.02 -0.13 -6.30
C PHE A 78 14.90 -1.62 -5.93
N LEU A 79 15.53 -2.05 -4.83
CA LEU A 79 15.41 -3.42 -4.30
C LEU A 79 13.95 -3.77 -3.93
N PHE A 80 13.26 -2.87 -3.22
CA PHE A 80 11.85 -3.06 -2.87
C PHE A 80 10.93 -2.98 -4.09
N GLY A 81 11.22 -2.10 -5.05
CA GLY A 81 10.48 -2.02 -6.31
C GLY A 81 10.57 -3.31 -7.11
N LEU A 82 11.79 -3.80 -7.36
CA LEU A 82 12.01 -5.07 -8.06
C LEU A 82 11.41 -6.26 -7.31
N GLY A 83 11.64 -6.34 -5.99
CA GLY A 83 11.08 -7.39 -5.15
C GLY A 83 9.55 -7.41 -5.16
N GLY A 84 8.93 -6.23 -5.09
CA GLY A 84 7.49 -6.06 -5.18
C GLY A 84 6.93 -6.48 -6.55
N MET A 85 7.57 -6.09 -7.65
CA MET A 85 7.15 -6.48 -9.01
C MET A 85 7.26 -8.00 -9.21
N LEU A 86 8.39 -8.60 -8.85
CA LEU A 86 8.59 -10.05 -8.94
C LEU A 86 7.58 -10.81 -8.06
N GLY A 87 7.41 -10.36 -6.81
CA GLY A 87 6.45 -10.95 -5.88
C GLY A 87 5.01 -10.87 -6.38
N MET A 88 4.58 -9.71 -6.91
CA MET A 88 3.25 -9.53 -7.48
C MET A 88 3.04 -10.43 -8.70
N TYR A 89 4.01 -10.50 -9.60
CA TYR A 89 3.91 -11.33 -10.81
C TYR A 89 3.82 -12.82 -10.47
N CYS A 90 4.73 -13.32 -9.61
CA CYS A 90 4.71 -14.69 -9.11
C CYS A 90 3.40 -14.99 -8.37
N GLY A 91 2.96 -14.09 -7.49
CA GLY A 91 1.71 -14.22 -6.75
C GLY A 91 0.48 -14.30 -7.65
N ALA A 92 0.37 -13.41 -8.64
CA ALA A 92 -0.72 -13.42 -9.62
C ALA A 92 -0.72 -14.70 -10.48
N ARG A 93 0.47 -15.24 -10.81
CA ARG A 93 0.59 -16.49 -11.56
C ARG A 93 0.18 -17.70 -10.73
N MET A 94 0.61 -17.76 -9.46
CA MET A 94 0.25 -18.83 -8.53
C MET A 94 -1.23 -18.79 -8.15
N GLN A 95 -1.84 -17.60 -8.07
CA GLN A 95 -3.26 -17.42 -7.75
C GLN A 95 -4.19 -18.14 -8.74
N LYS A 96 -3.78 -18.35 -10.00
CA LYS A 96 -4.55 -19.14 -10.97
C LYS A 96 -4.59 -20.65 -10.68
N HIS A 97 -3.60 -21.17 -9.95
CA HIS A 97 -3.43 -22.60 -9.70
C HIS A 97 -3.85 -23.01 -8.27
N ILE A 98 -4.08 -22.04 -7.39
CA ILE A 98 -4.38 -22.26 -5.97
C ILE A 98 -5.85 -21.90 -5.72
N PRO A 99 -6.63 -22.73 -5.01
CA PRO A 99 -8.02 -22.42 -4.68
C PRO A 99 -8.11 -21.16 -3.82
N ALA A 100 -9.07 -20.28 -4.12
CA ALA A 100 -9.26 -18.99 -3.45
C ALA A 100 -9.40 -19.11 -1.92
N ARG A 101 -9.92 -20.24 -1.43
CA ARG A 101 -10.04 -20.54 0.00
C ARG A 101 -8.67 -20.59 0.71
N SER A 102 -7.68 -21.22 0.08
CA SER A 102 -6.33 -21.33 0.67
C SER A 102 -5.63 -19.97 0.74
N ILE A 103 -5.79 -19.12 -0.28
CA ILE A 103 -5.24 -17.75 -0.28
C ILE A 103 -5.86 -16.92 0.83
N LYS A 104 -7.18 -17.00 1.01
CA LYS A 104 -7.89 -16.30 2.08
C LYS A 104 -7.43 -16.75 3.46
N ILE A 105 -7.24 -18.06 3.67
CA ILE A 105 -6.72 -18.60 4.94
C ILE A 105 -5.28 -18.13 5.19
N MET A 106 -4.41 -18.19 4.19
CA MET A 106 -3.02 -17.71 4.28
C MET A 106 -2.96 -16.24 4.69
N LEU A 107 -3.73 -15.36 4.03
CA LEU A 107 -3.82 -13.95 4.39
C LEU A 107 -4.31 -13.76 5.82
N CYS A 108 -5.34 -14.51 6.24
CA CYS A 108 -5.88 -14.43 7.58
C CYS A 108 -4.83 -14.80 8.64
N ILE A 109 -4.06 -15.87 8.41
CA ILE A 109 -2.97 -16.31 9.30
C ILE A 109 -1.87 -15.24 9.38
N ILE A 110 -1.45 -14.67 8.25
CA ILE A 110 -0.39 -13.65 8.22
C ILE A 110 -0.84 -12.39 8.98
N VAL A 111 -2.06 -11.91 8.75
CA VAL A 111 -2.61 -10.71 9.41
C VAL A 111 -2.84 -10.95 10.90
N MET A 112 -3.38 -12.11 11.29
CA MET A 112 -3.51 -12.43 12.72
C MET A 112 -2.14 -12.56 13.38
N GLY A 113 -1.18 -13.19 12.70
CA GLY A 113 0.19 -13.33 13.18
C GLY A 113 0.88 -11.99 13.40
N THR A 114 0.82 -11.08 12.43
CA THR A 114 1.40 -9.73 12.58
C THR A 114 0.71 -8.94 13.68
N SER A 115 -0.62 -8.98 13.75
CA SER A 115 -1.41 -8.32 14.80
C SER A 115 -1.03 -8.80 16.20
N LEU A 116 -0.94 -10.12 16.40
CA LEU A 116 -0.50 -10.72 17.66
C LEU A 116 0.92 -10.30 18.02
N LYS A 117 1.84 -10.30 17.05
CA LYS A 117 3.24 -9.89 17.25
C LYS A 117 3.32 -8.44 17.73
N TYR A 118 2.55 -7.53 17.13
CA TYR A 118 2.43 -6.14 17.58
C TYR A 118 1.82 -6.01 18.98
N MET A 119 0.79 -6.79 19.31
CA MET A 119 0.18 -6.78 20.65
C MET A 119 1.16 -7.26 21.74
N LEU A 120 1.93 -8.31 21.46
CA LEU A 120 2.92 -8.85 22.39
C LEU A 120 4.08 -7.89 22.58
N GLU A 121 4.52 -7.23 21.51
CA GLU A 121 5.58 -6.21 21.56
C GLU A 121 5.14 -4.94 22.29
N TYR A 122 3.84 -4.65 22.33
CA TYR A 122 3.29 -3.58 23.18
C TYR A 122 3.22 -3.95 24.67
N LEU A 123 3.20 -5.25 24.99
CA LEU A 123 3.05 -5.75 26.35
C LEU A 123 4.40 -5.97 27.07
N HIS A 124 5.52 -5.85 26.36
CA HIS A 124 6.88 -6.12 26.84
C HIS A 124 7.73 -4.84 26.76
#